data_AF-A0A7X9JMT5-F1
#
_entry.id   AF-A0A7X9JMT5-F1
#
_cell.length_a   1.000
_cell.length_b   1.000
_cell.length_c   1.000
_cell.angle_alpha   90.00
_cell.angle_beta   90.00
_cell.angle_gamma   90.00
#
_symmetry.space_group_name_H-M   'P 1'
#
loop_
_entity.id
_entity.type
_entity.pdbx_description
1 polymer ?
#
loop_
_entity_poly.entity_id
_entity_poly.type
_entity_poly.pdbx_seq_one_letter_code
_entity_poly.pdbx_strand_id
1 'polypeptide(L)'
;MVYCDINDIKILTNFIDFNENTIPSATQVNNWIYIISSEITIASKKNKIDINNLNDDQKNILKKYCSEGVAGMVLNVLLNNNQTEGTQANFYKIEYEKFLKNIKSFLIEDSFSPTGSGIDNEIEEKDDFVF
;
A
#
# COMPACT_ATOMS: atom_id res chain seq x y z
N MET A 1 -11.22 2.00 2.25
CA MET A 1 -10.16 2.46 3.16
C MET A 1 -9.19 3.28 2.32
N VAL A 2 -8.71 4.40 2.85
CA VAL A 2 -7.69 5.23 2.20
C VAL A 2 -6.45 5.19 3.07
N TYR A 3 -5.27 4.96 2.49
CA TYR A 3 -4.04 4.70 3.25
C TYR A 3 -3.06 5.90 3.28
N CYS A 4 -3.22 6.88 2.41
CA CYS A 4 -2.47 8.13 2.44
C CYS A 4 -3.38 9.30 2.09
N ASP A 5 -2.91 10.51 2.33
CA ASP A 5 -3.59 11.74 1.95
C ASP A 5 -2.74 12.63 1.04
N ILE A 6 -3.33 13.72 0.57
CA ILE A 6 -2.69 14.63 -0.38
C ILE A 6 -1.44 15.33 0.20
N ASN A 7 -1.32 15.49 1.51
CA ASN A 7 -0.15 16.06 2.16
C ASN A 7 1.04 15.08 2.12
N ASP A 8 0.77 13.78 2.24
CA ASP A 8 1.83 12.76 2.07
C ASP A 8 2.43 12.83 0.67
N ILE A 9 1.59 13.06 -0.33
CA ILE A 9 2.01 13.21 -1.72
C ILE A 9 2.79 14.50 -1.92
N LYS A 10 2.32 15.59 -1.30
CA LYS A 10 3.02 16.88 -1.33
C LYS A 10 4.46 16.74 -0.82
N ILE A 11 4.68 16.04 0.30
CA ILE A 11 6.03 15.80 0.85
C ILE A 11 6.92 15.08 -0.17
N LEU A 12 6.40 14.04 -0.82
CA LEU A 12 7.16 13.22 -1.78
C LEU A 12 7.38 13.88 -3.14
N THR A 13 6.63 14.93 -3.44
CA THR A 13 6.67 15.64 -4.73
C THR A 13 7.35 17.00 -4.62
N ASN A 14 8.26 17.16 -3.65
CA ASN A 14 8.98 18.41 -3.40
C ASN A 14 8.06 19.58 -3.02
N PHE A 15 7.09 19.30 -2.14
CA PHE A 15 6.15 20.27 -1.57
C PHE A 15 5.25 21.00 -2.58
N ILE A 16 4.90 20.35 -3.69
CA ILE A 16 3.95 20.89 -4.66
C ILE A 16 2.55 21.03 -4.03
N ASP A 17 1.97 22.23 -4.15
CA ASP A 17 0.59 22.50 -3.74
C ASP A 17 -0.38 22.14 -4.87
N PHE A 18 -1.17 21.08 -4.67
CA PHE A 18 -2.19 20.68 -5.62
C PHE A 18 -3.48 21.47 -5.41
N ASN A 19 -4.03 22.05 -6.47
CA ASN A 19 -5.31 22.76 -6.48
C ASN A 19 -6.06 22.50 -7.80
N GLU A 20 -7.15 23.21 -8.06
CA GLU A 20 -7.93 23.05 -9.29
C GLU A 20 -7.20 23.49 -10.58
N ASN A 21 -6.18 24.33 -10.44
CA ASN A 21 -5.41 24.91 -11.54
C ASN A 21 -4.03 24.25 -11.72
N THR A 22 -3.65 23.29 -10.87
CA THR A 22 -2.41 22.53 -11.05
C THR A 22 -2.60 21.36 -12.00
N ILE A 23 -1.51 20.89 -12.59
CA ILE A 23 -1.49 19.65 -13.37
C ILE A 23 -0.47 18.71 -12.73
N PRO A 24 -0.89 17.60 -12.11
CA PRO A 24 -2.28 17.19 -11.89
C PRO A 24 -3.01 18.07 -10.87
N SER A 25 -4.34 18.13 -11.00
CA SER A 25 -5.19 18.87 -10.06
C SER A 25 -5.37 18.11 -8.75
N ALA A 26 -5.77 18.79 -7.68
CA ALA A 26 -6.07 18.15 -6.39
C ALA A 26 -7.08 17.00 -6.53
N THR A 27 -8.10 17.17 -7.37
CA THR A 27 -9.10 16.12 -7.67
C THR A 27 -8.46 14.91 -8.35
N GLN A 28 -7.55 15.12 -9.31
CA GLN A 28 -6.84 14.03 -9.98
C GLN A 28 -5.95 13.26 -8.98
N VAL A 29 -5.23 13.96 -8.12
CA VAL A 29 -4.40 13.34 -7.08
C VAL A 29 -5.25 12.53 -6.10
N ASN A 30 -6.36 13.07 -5.61
CA ASN A 30 -7.29 12.35 -4.73
C ASN A 30 -7.89 11.10 -5.39
N ASN A 31 -8.20 11.16 -6.69
CA ASN A 31 -8.66 9.99 -7.43
C ASN A 31 -7.59 8.90 -7.50
N TRP A 32 -6.32 9.26 -7.70
CA TRP A 32 -5.24 8.28 -7.69
C TRP A 32 -4.99 7.68 -6.31
N ILE A 33 -5.08 8.48 -5.25
CA ILE A 33 -5.06 7.98 -3.87
C ILE A 33 -6.13 6.91 -3.67
N TYR A 34 -7.35 7.16 -4.14
CA TYR A 34 -8.44 6.19 -4.05
C TYR A 34 -8.16 4.91 -4.85
N ILE A 35 -7.63 5.03 -6.08
CA ILE A 35 -7.29 3.89 -6.93
C ILE A 35 -6.21 3.01 -6.27
N ILE A 36 -5.08 3.61 -5.88
CA ILE A 36 -3.97 2.87 -5.25
C ILE A 36 -4.40 2.25 -3.92
N SER A 37 -5.20 2.97 -3.12
CA SER A 37 -5.76 2.41 -1.89
C SER A 37 -6.69 1.22 -2.15
N SER A 38 -7.45 1.27 -3.24
CA SER A 38 -8.31 0.15 -3.64
C SER A 38 -7.48 -1.06 -4.08
N GLU A 39 -6.37 -0.85 -4.79
CA GLU A 39 -5.45 -1.92 -5.18
C GLU A 39 -4.81 -2.60 -3.96
N ILE A 40 -4.35 -1.83 -2.97
CA ILE A 40 -3.84 -2.37 -1.69
C ILE A 40 -4.92 -3.24 -1.05
N THR A 41 -6.16 -2.75 -0.96
CA THR A 41 -7.27 -3.48 -0.35
C THR A 41 -7.57 -4.80 -1.10
N ILE A 42 -7.54 -4.78 -2.43
CA ILE A 42 -7.75 -5.98 -3.27
C ILE A 42 -6.60 -6.98 -3.07
N ALA A 43 -5.36 -6.50 -3.05
CA ALA A 43 -4.18 -7.33 -2.83
C ALA A 43 -4.19 -7.97 -1.45
N SER A 44 -4.53 -7.23 -0.39
CA SER A 44 -4.64 -7.78 0.96
C SER A 44 -5.73 -8.86 1.04
N LYS A 45 -6.91 -8.62 0.45
CA LYS A 45 -7.98 -9.63 0.38
C LYS A 45 -7.53 -10.89 -0.34
N LYS A 46 -6.86 -10.75 -1.48
CA LYS A 46 -6.34 -11.89 -2.27
C LYS A 46 -5.36 -12.74 -1.46
N ASN A 47 -4.57 -12.11 -0.60
CA ASN A 47 -3.59 -12.77 0.26
C ASN A 47 -4.14 -13.13 1.66
N LYS A 48 -5.45 -13.01 1.90
CA LYS A 48 -6.11 -13.29 3.19
C LYS A 48 -5.53 -12.49 4.38
N ILE A 49 -5.11 -11.26 4.11
CA ILE A 49 -4.58 -10.35 5.12
C ILE A 49 -5.72 -9.51 5.69
N ASP A 50 -5.90 -9.58 7.01
CA ASP A 50 -6.84 -8.72 7.72
C ASP A 50 -6.23 -7.34 7.98
N ILE A 51 -6.49 -6.42 7.06
CA ILE A 51 -6.05 -5.03 7.13
C ILE A 51 -6.58 -4.26 8.35
N ASN A 52 -7.64 -4.75 9.01
CA ASN A 52 -8.19 -4.09 10.18
C ASN A 52 -7.38 -4.41 11.45
N ASN A 53 -6.62 -5.50 11.46
CA ASN A 53 -5.85 -5.97 12.60
C ASN A 53 -4.34 -5.72 12.44
N LEU A 54 -3.95 -4.73 11.63
CA LEU A 54 -2.56 -4.33 11.47
C LEU A 54 -2.05 -3.56 12.69
N ASN A 55 -0.80 -3.81 13.08
CA ASN A 55 -0.09 -2.94 14.01
C ASN A 55 0.29 -1.60 13.34
N ASP A 56 0.78 -0.66 14.14
CA ASP A 56 1.05 0.70 13.64
C ASP A 56 2.21 0.75 12.64
N ASP A 57 3.23 -0.08 12.81
CA ASP A 57 4.35 -0.19 11.85
C ASP A 57 3.87 -0.69 10.49
N GLN A 58 3.01 -1.72 10.48
CA GLN A 58 2.40 -2.26 9.28
C GLN A 58 1.50 -1.23 8.59
N LYS A 59 0.72 -0.45 9.36
CA LYS A 59 -0.09 0.65 8.82
C LYS A 59 0.78 1.75 8.20
N ASN A 60 1.88 2.09 8.86
CA ASN A 60 2.84 3.07 8.34
C ASN A 60 3.51 2.60 7.05
N ILE A 61 3.80 1.31 6.93
CA ILE A 61 4.32 0.70 5.69
C ILE A 61 3.30 0.80 4.56
N LEU A 62 2.02 0.45 4.81
CA LEU A 62 0.96 0.60 3.80
C LEU A 62 0.78 2.06 3.38
N LYS A 63 0.81 2.98 4.33
CA LYS A 63 0.76 4.42 4.07
C LYS A 63 1.91 4.87 3.17
N LYS A 64 3.14 4.45 3.49
CA LYS A 64 4.34 4.75 2.71
C LYS A 64 4.19 4.27 1.27
N TYR A 65 3.84 2.99 1.08
CA TYR A 65 3.69 2.43 -0.27
C TYR A 65 2.56 3.07 -1.07
N CYS A 66 1.44 3.38 -0.43
CA CYS A 66 0.36 4.12 -1.08
C CYS A 66 0.84 5.51 -1.53
N SER A 67 1.59 6.20 -0.67
CA SER A 67 2.13 7.54 -0.95
C SER A 67 3.14 7.52 -2.10
N GLU A 68 4.07 6.55 -2.10
CA GLU A 68 5.07 6.38 -3.17
C GLU A 68 4.41 6.08 -4.53
N GLY A 69 3.40 5.21 -4.55
CA GLY A 69 2.66 4.87 -5.77
C GLY A 69 1.98 6.10 -6.39
N VAL A 70 1.26 6.88 -5.58
CA VAL A 70 0.58 8.10 -6.05
C VAL A 70 1.58 9.19 -6.43
N ALA A 71 2.64 9.39 -5.64
CA ALA A 71 3.70 10.36 -5.97
C ALA A 71 4.37 10.03 -7.30
N GLY A 72 4.58 8.75 -7.61
CA GLY A 72 5.05 8.30 -8.92
C GLY A 72 4.12 8.72 -10.06
N MET A 73 2.80 8.60 -9.89
CA MET A 73 1.82 9.05 -10.89
C MET A 73 1.85 10.58 -11.08
N VAL A 74 1.94 11.33 -9.98
CA VAL A 74 2.05 12.80 -10.00
C VAL A 74 3.31 13.25 -10.74
N LEU A 75 4.47 12.71 -10.37
CA LEU A 75 5.75 13.06 -11.00
C LEU A 75 5.75 12.70 -12.48
N ASN A 76 5.15 11.57 -12.86
CA ASN A 76 4.98 11.21 -14.27
C ASN A 76 4.17 12.25 -15.04
N VAL A 77 3.05 12.72 -14.48
CA VAL A 77 2.26 13.78 -15.13
C VAL A 77 3.04 15.10 -15.19
N LEU A 78 3.72 15.49 -14.12
CA LEU A 78 4.53 16.72 -14.10
C LEU A 78 5.65 16.69 -15.15
N LEU A 79 6.34 15.55 -15.30
CA LEU A 79 7.42 15.40 -16.27
C LEU A 79 6.92 15.28 -17.71
N ASN A 80 5.81 14.59 -17.93
CA ASN A 80 5.21 14.51 -19.26
C ASN A 80 4.67 15.87 -19.73
N ASN A 81 4.21 16.72 -18.81
CA ASN A 81 3.83 18.10 -19.12
C ASN A 81 5.04 19.04 -19.33
N ASN A 82 6.23 18.67 -18.84
CA ASN A 82 7.47 19.47 -18.94
C ASN A 82 8.45 18.97 -20.04
N GLN A 83 8.05 18.02 -20.89
CA GLN A 83 8.78 17.41 -22.02
C GLN A 83 10.08 16.61 -21.68
N THR A 84 10.09 15.29 -21.89
CA THR A 84 10.82 14.52 -22.95
C THR A 84 10.65 13.03 -22.65
N GLU A 85 9.97 12.29 -23.52
CA GLU A 85 9.83 10.83 -23.42
C GLU A 85 11.20 10.15 -23.45
N GLY A 86 11.51 9.26 -22.50
CA GLY A 86 12.55 8.24 -22.70
C GLY A 86 13.28 7.72 -21.47
N THR A 87 13.66 8.57 -20.51
CA THR A 87 14.56 8.15 -19.41
C THR A 87 13.91 8.14 -18.04
N GLN A 88 13.06 9.12 -17.72
CA GLN A 88 12.39 9.18 -16.42
C GLN A 88 11.18 8.24 -16.32
N ALA A 89 10.44 8.01 -17.42
CA ALA A 89 9.39 6.97 -17.51
C ALA A 89 9.90 5.57 -17.14
N ASN A 90 11.15 5.23 -17.49
CA ASN A 90 11.79 3.97 -17.11
C ASN A 90 12.10 3.91 -15.62
N PHE A 91 12.55 5.01 -15.00
CA PHE A 91 12.70 5.10 -13.54
C PHE A 91 11.35 4.86 -12.83
N TYR A 92 10.25 5.38 -13.36
CA TYR A 92 8.90 5.19 -12.78
C TYR A 92 8.33 3.79 -12.95
N LYS A 93 8.54 3.16 -14.11
CA LYS A 93 8.22 1.73 -14.27
C LYS A 93 8.98 0.90 -13.24
N ILE A 94 10.25 1.23 -13.00
CA ILE A 94 11.07 0.56 -11.99
C ILE A 94 10.53 0.80 -10.57
N GLU A 95 10.15 2.03 -10.19
CA GLU A 95 9.61 2.30 -8.85
C GLU A 95 8.22 1.70 -8.65
N TYR A 96 7.36 1.68 -9.67
CA TYR A 96 6.06 0.99 -9.61
C TYR A 96 6.22 -0.54 -9.57
N GLU A 97 7.14 -1.11 -10.36
CA GLU A 97 7.48 -2.54 -10.28
C GLU A 97 8.10 -2.90 -8.93
N LYS A 98 8.92 -2.01 -8.34
CA LYS A 98 9.41 -2.13 -6.97
C LYS A 98 8.28 -2.04 -5.97
N PHE A 99 7.33 -1.13 -6.09
CA PHE A 99 6.12 -1.08 -5.26
C PHE A 99 5.36 -2.42 -5.33
N LEU A 100 5.08 -2.93 -6.53
CA LEU A 100 4.39 -4.21 -6.72
C LEU A 100 5.18 -5.37 -6.12
N LYS A 101 6.51 -5.35 -6.25
CA LYS A 101 7.39 -6.37 -5.66
C LYS A 101 7.43 -6.25 -4.13
N ASN A 102 7.59 -5.05 -3.59
CA ASN A 102 7.69 -4.78 -2.16
C ASN A 102 6.37 -5.04 -1.44
N ILE A 103 5.23 -4.71 -2.04
CA ILE A 103 3.93 -5.13 -1.53
C ILE A 103 3.81 -6.64 -1.58
N LYS A 104 4.18 -7.32 -2.67
CA LYS A 104 4.14 -8.79 -2.71
C LYS A 104 5.04 -9.40 -1.63
N SER A 105 6.29 -8.94 -1.47
CA SER A 105 7.20 -9.42 -0.43
C SER A 105 6.69 -9.08 0.97
N PHE A 106 6.20 -7.87 1.24
CA PHE A 106 5.64 -7.52 2.54
C PHE A 106 4.40 -8.34 2.90
N LEU A 107 3.54 -8.62 1.91
CA LEU A 107 2.34 -9.43 2.09
C LEU A 107 2.63 -10.96 2.11
N ILE A 108 3.81 -11.42 1.70
CA ILE A 108 4.15 -12.86 1.57
C ILE A 108 5.28 -13.30 2.52
N GLU A 109 6.32 -12.48 2.72
CA GLU A 109 7.58 -12.82 3.39
C GLU A 109 7.66 -12.25 4.82
N ASP A 110 7.05 -11.09 5.10
CA ASP A 110 6.97 -10.56 6.47
C ASP A 110 5.70 -11.04 7.17
N SER A 111 5.80 -12.22 7.77
CA SER A 111 5.11 -12.59 9.01
C SER A 111 3.62 -12.21 9.18
N PHE A 112 2.80 -12.39 8.14
CA PHE A 112 1.40 -12.78 8.39
C PHE A 112 1.38 -14.26 8.78
N SER A 113 1.93 -14.59 9.95
CA SER A 113 1.48 -15.79 10.65
C SER A 113 0.02 -15.53 10.99
N PRO A 114 -0.94 -16.31 10.48
CA PRO A 114 -2.31 -16.23 10.94
C PRO A 114 -2.34 -16.81 12.36
N THR A 115 -1.94 -16.04 13.36
CA THR A 115 -2.30 -16.36 14.76
C THR A 115 -3.78 -16.06 14.90
N GLY A 116 -4.60 -17.01 14.48
CA GLY A 116 -6.05 -16.88 14.43
C GLY A 116 -6.79 -18.07 13.83
N SER A 117 -6.20 -19.27 13.82
CA SER A 117 -7.00 -20.49 13.88
C SER A 117 -6.89 -21.04 15.29
N GLY A 118 -7.72 -20.52 16.20
CA GLY A 118 -8.14 -21.27 17.38
C GLY A 118 -8.82 -22.54 16.88
N ILE A 119 -8.02 -23.56 16.60
CA ILE A 119 -8.48 -24.93 16.66
C ILE A 119 -8.56 -25.18 18.16
N ASP A 120 -9.74 -24.93 18.72
CA ASP A 120 -10.13 -25.48 20.01
C ASP A 120 -10.13 -27.00 19.84
N ASN A 121 -8.96 -27.62 19.97
CA ASN A 121 -8.87 -29.02 20.31
C ASN A 121 -9.26 -29.09 21.78
N GLU A 122 -10.55 -29.30 22.03
CA GLU A 122 -11.01 -29.96 23.26
C GLU A 122 -10.20 -31.26 23.39
N ILE A 123 -9.16 -31.22 24.22
CA ILE A 123 -8.53 -32.43 24.73
C ILE A 123 -9.45 -32.86 25.87
N GLU A 124 -10.32 -33.83 25.61
CA GLU A 124 -10.91 -34.68 26.66
C GLU A 124 -9.74 -35.33 27.41
N GLU A 125 -9.42 -34.81 28.60
CA GLU A 125 -8.62 -35.54 29.58
C GLU A 125 -9.43 -36.78 30.01
N LYS A 126 -9.01 -37.95 29.51
CA LYS A 126 -9.37 -39.23 30.10
C LYS A 126 -8.48 -39.46 31.31
N ASP A 127 -9.04 -39.24 32.50
CA ASP A 127 -8.49 -39.75 33.75
C ASP A 127 -8.65 -41.28 33.78
N ASP A 128 -7.63 -41.98 33.28
CA ASP A 128 -7.44 -43.40 33.58
C ASP A 128 -6.87 -43.52 35.01
N PHE A 129 -7.78 -43.75 35.96
CA PHE A 129 -7.46 -44.20 37.31
C PHE A 129 -6.86 -45.62 37.25
N VAL A 130 -5.60 -45.75 37.65
CA VAL A 130 -5.00 -47.03 38.08
C VAL A 130 -4.17 -46.79 39.33
N PHE A 131 -4.73 -47.15 40.50
CA PHE A 131 -4.20 -48.15 41.44
C PHE A 131 -5.19 -48.36 42.59
#